data_AF-A0A3D4Z1Y4-F1
#
_entry.id   AF-A0A3D4Z1Y4-F1
#
_cell.length_a   1.000
_cell.length_b   1.000
_cell.length_c   1.000
_cell.angle_alpha   90.00
_cell.angle_beta   90.00
_cell.angle_gamma   90.00
#
_symmetry.space_group_name_H-M   'P 1'
#
loop_
_entity.id
_entity.type
_entity.pdbx_description
1 polymer ?
#
loop_
_entity_poly.entity_id
_entity_poly.type
_entity_poly.pdbx_seq_one_letter_code
_entity_poly.pdbx_strand_id
1 'polypeptide(L)'
;MGLWKGNNMKKSYAKSLKEYEAPVGLDAAKVLEAMKRYKSARKRPTSVALDDATISELKRSAAKQGIPYQVLIRVFILEGLARLKEVA
;
A
#
# COMPACT_ATOMS: atom_id res chain seq x y z
N MET A 1 19.08 -22.06 -33.10
CA MET A 1 18.61 -20.95 -33.95
C MET A 1 17.10 -20.86 -33.77
N GLY A 2 16.60 -19.79 -33.17
CA GLY A 2 15.18 -19.57 -32.87
C GLY A 2 14.99 -18.15 -32.35
N LEU A 3 14.55 -17.28 -33.26
CA LEU A 3 14.51 -15.83 -33.16
C LEU A 3 13.19 -15.31 -32.51
N TRP A 4 13.33 -14.36 -31.58
CA TRP A 4 12.49 -13.16 -31.32
C TRP A 4 11.21 -13.39 -30.48
N LYS A 5 10.76 -12.47 -29.61
CA LYS A 5 10.77 -11.00 -29.71
C LYS A 5 10.61 -10.38 -28.31
N GLY A 6 11.56 -9.53 -27.91
CA GLY A 6 11.44 -8.74 -26.69
C GLY A 6 10.28 -7.75 -26.80
N ASN A 7 9.24 -7.93 -25.99
CA ASN A 7 8.19 -6.94 -25.85
C ASN A 7 8.69 -5.87 -24.88
N ASN A 8 9.23 -4.78 -25.44
CA ASN A 8 9.73 -3.62 -24.71
C ASN A 8 8.53 -2.80 -24.20
N MET A 9 7.81 -3.34 -23.22
CA MET A 9 6.75 -2.62 -22.54
C MET A 9 7.41 -1.61 -21.62
N LYS A 10 7.49 -0.35 -22.08
CA LYS A 10 7.90 0.79 -21.26
C LYS A 10 6.98 0.81 -20.03
N LYS A 11 7.46 0.27 -18.91
CA LYS A 11 6.83 0.40 -17.59
C LYS A 11 6.97 1.87 -17.22
N SER A 12 6.03 2.71 -17.65
CA SER A 12 5.90 4.05 -17.12
C SER A 12 5.74 3.89 -15.62
N TYR A 13 6.76 4.29 -14.87
CA TYR A 13 6.76 4.24 -13.42
C TYR A 13 5.56 5.08 -12.95
N ALA A 14 4.51 4.43 -12.44
CA ALA A 14 3.37 5.08 -11.77
C ALA A 14 3.79 5.97 -10.59
N LYS A 15 5.09 5.97 -10.26
CA LYS A 15 5.77 6.75 -9.22
C LYS A 15 5.81 8.27 -9.46
N SER A 16 5.42 8.78 -10.63
CA SER A 16 5.47 10.22 -10.94
C SER A 16 4.09 10.89 -11.00
N LEU A 17 3.04 10.23 -10.55
CA LEU A 17 1.68 10.77 -10.55
C LEU A 17 1.46 11.64 -9.29
N LYS A 18 1.17 12.93 -9.49
CA LYS A 18 0.94 13.95 -8.43
C LYS A 18 -0.13 13.58 -7.39
N GLU A 19 -1.07 12.71 -7.77
CA GLU A 19 -2.12 12.16 -6.91
C GLU A 19 -1.59 11.36 -5.70
N TYR A 20 -0.31 10.95 -5.71
CA TYR A 20 0.34 10.27 -4.59
C TYR A 20 1.09 11.21 -3.63
N GLU A 21 1.16 12.53 -3.92
CA GLU A 21 1.84 13.51 -3.05
C GLU A 21 0.94 14.05 -1.92
N ALA A 22 -0.35 13.71 -1.92
CA ALA A 22 -1.28 14.23 -0.92
C ALA A 22 -1.03 13.62 0.48
N PRO A 23 -1.01 14.44 1.55
CA PRO A 23 -0.87 13.94 2.91
C PRO A 23 -2.11 13.12 3.29
N VAL A 24 -1.92 11.82 3.51
CA VAL A 24 -2.99 10.93 3.97
C VAL A 24 -3.12 11.07 5.49
N GLY A 25 -4.16 11.77 5.93
CA GLY A 25 -4.52 11.91 7.35
C GLY A 25 -5.18 10.63 7.86
N LEU A 26 -4.42 9.79 8.55
CA LEU A 26 -4.92 8.55 9.15
C LEU A 26 -5.34 8.78 10.61
N ASP A 27 -6.63 8.59 10.89
CA ASP A 27 -7.18 8.57 12.25
C ASP A 27 -6.87 7.20 12.89
N ALA A 28 -5.84 7.17 13.74
CA ALA A 28 -5.34 5.95 14.36
C ALA A 28 -6.41 5.19 15.16
N ALA A 29 -7.32 5.91 15.83
CA ALA A 29 -8.38 5.31 16.63
C ALA A 29 -9.39 4.56 15.75
N LYS A 30 -9.85 5.18 14.66
CA LYS A 30 -10.75 4.53 13.69
C LYS A 30 -10.12 3.32 13.02
N VAL A 31 -8.82 3.39 12.73
CA VAL A 31 -8.06 2.28 12.13
C VAL A 31 -7.96 1.09 13.09
N LEU A 32 -7.67 1.33 14.37
CA LEU A 32 -7.60 0.28 15.39
C LEU A 32 -8.98 -0.34 15.66
N GLU A 33 -10.03 0.46 15.72
CA GLU A 33 -11.41 -0.03 15.86
C GLU A 33 -11.85 -0.87 14.65
N ALA A 34 -11.53 -0.42 13.42
CA ALA A 34 -11.76 -1.20 12.23
C ALA A 34 -11.03 -2.55 12.29
N MET A 35 -9.78 -2.58 12.77
CA MET A 35 -9.02 -3.83 12.94
C MET A 35 -9.65 -4.80 13.95
N LYS A 36 -10.21 -4.31 15.06
CA LYS A 36 -10.88 -5.17 16.05
C LYS A 36 -12.05 -5.95 15.43
N ARG A 37 -12.79 -5.34 14.50
CA ARG A 37 -13.91 -6.00 13.77
C ARG A 37 -13.45 -7.19 12.93
N TYR A 38 -12.21 -7.17 12.45
CA TYR A 38 -11.63 -8.25 11.63
C TYR A 38 -10.86 -9.29 12.45
N LYS A 39 -10.90 -9.24 13.78
CA LYS A 39 -10.13 -10.16 14.65
C LYS A 39 -10.55 -11.64 14.48
N SER A 40 -11.79 -11.90 14.09
CA SER A 40 -12.33 -13.24 13.84
C SER A 40 -12.08 -13.77 12.42
N ALA A 41 -11.65 -12.92 11.48
CA ALA A 41 -11.41 -13.32 10.10
C ALA A 41 -10.06 -14.02 9.97
N ARG A 42 -10.01 -15.13 9.21
CA ARG A 42 -8.77 -15.86 8.95
C ARG A 42 -7.78 -14.96 8.21
N LYS A 43 -6.65 -14.66 8.85
CA LYS A 43 -5.55 -13.88 8.24
C LYS A 43 -4.98 -14.67 7.07
N ARG A 44 -4.85 -14.04 5.90
CA ARG A 44 -4.10 -14.57 4.76
C ARG A 44 -2.80 -13.77 4.65
N PRO A 45 -1.64 -14.36 5.01
CA PRO A 45 -0.37 -13.66 4.86
C PRO A 45 -0.08 -13.44 3.37
N THR A 46 0.34 -12.23 3.03
CA THR A 46 0.71 -11.84 1.67
C THR A 46 2.10 -11.24 1.71
N SER A 47 3.02 -11.76 0.90
CA SER A 47 4.35 -11.19 0.73
C SER A 47 4.33 -10.08 -0.33
N VAL A 48 4.94 -8.95 -0.01
CA VAL A 48 5.11 -7.81 -0.93
C VAL A 48 6.58 -7.42 -0.93
N ALA A 49 7.19 -7.35 -2.10
CA ALA A 49 8.56 -6.88 -2.25
C ALA A 49 8.57 -5.34 -2.22
N LEU A 50 9.31 -4.77 -1.28
CA LEU A 50 9.53 -3.34 -1.11
C LEU A 50 11.02 -3.10 -0.87
N ASP A 51 11.54 -1.96 -1.30
CA ASP A 51 12.90 -1.55 -0.96
C ASP A 51 13.02 -1.08 0.50
N ASP A 52 14.24 -1.07 1.03
CA ASP A 52 14.51 -0.73 2.42
C ASP A 52 14.14 0.71 2.78
N ALA A 53 14.24 1.65 1.84
CA ALA A 53 13.87 3.05 2.08
C ALA A 53 12.36 3.16 2.29
N THR A 54 11.57 2.51 1.42
CA THR A 54 10.11 2.44 1.53
C THR A 54 9.68 1.77 2.85
N ILE A 55 10.31 0.66 3.24
CA ILE A 55 10.02 -0.02 4.51
C ILE A 55 10.32 0.90 5.70
N SER A 56 11.43 1.63 5.65
CA SER A 56 11.83 2.57 6.70
C SER A 56 10.85 3.72 6.84
N GLU A 57 10.40 4.28 5.73
CA GLU A 57 9.38 5.33 5.70
C GLU A 57 8.03 4.85 6.25
N LEU A 58 7.57 3.66 5.83
CA LEU A 58 6.34 3.05 6.36
C LEU A 58 6.39 2.90 7.88
N LYS A 59 7.52 2.40 8.41
CA LYS A 59 7.71 2.27 9.86
C LYS A 59 7.68 3.61 10.57
N ARG A 60 8.37 4.63 10.04
CA ARG A 60 8.41 5.98 10.61
C ARG A 60 7.02 6.62 10.60
N SER A 61 6.29 6.52 9.51
CA SER A 61 4.94 7.09 9.37
C SER A 61 3.95 6.39 10.30
N ALA A 62 4.02 5.06 10.42
CA ALA A 62 3.19 4.30 11.34
C ALA A 62 3.48 4.65 12.81
N ALA A 63 4.76 4.81 13.17
CA ALA A 63 5.17 5.21 14.51
C ALA A 63 4.65 6.61 14.88
N LYS A 64 4.73 7.59 13.96
CA LYS A 64 4.16 8.93 14.15
C LYS A 64 2.65 8.90 14.43
N GLN A 65 1.96 7.91 13.87
CA GLN A 65 0.51 7.73 14.04
C GLN A 65 0.15 6.78 15.19
N GLY A 66 1.13 6.18 15.88
CA GLY A 66 0.88 5.23 16.96
C GLY A 66 0.25 3.90 16.53
N ILE A 67 0.42 3.51 15.26
CA ILE A 67 -0.12 2.24 14.72
C ILE A 67 1.00 1.30 14.25
N PRO A 68 0.80 -0.02 14.23
CA PRO A 68 1.77 -0.93 13.62
C PRO A 68 1.83 -0.72 12.10
N TYR A 69 3.04 -0.75 11.51
CA TYR A 69 3.22 -0.50 10.08
C TYR A 69 2.45 -1.48 9.17
N GLN A 70 2.19 -2.71 9.63
CA GLN A 70 1.34 -3.68 8.92
C GLN A 70 -0.10 -3.18 8.77
N VAL A 71 -0.60 -2.44 9.77
CA VAL A 71 -1.92 -1.82 9.75
C VAL A 71 -1.93 -0.69 8.72
N LEU A 72 -0.89 0.14 8.72
CA LEU A 72 -0.72 1.20 7.74
C LEU A 72 -0.71 0.66 6.30
N ILE A 73 0.08 -0.39 6.04
CA ILE A 73 0.14 -1.07 4.73
C ILE A 73 -1.26 -1.53 4.31
N ARG A 74 -2.02 -2.14 5.22
CA ARG A 74 -3.37 -2.61 4.92
C ARG A 74 -4.31 -1.45 4.53
N VAL A 75 -4.24 -0.32 5.23
CA VAL A 75 -5.06 0.85 4.88
C VAL A 75 -4.70 1.37 3.50
N PHE A 76 -3.41 1.53 3.19
CA PHE A 76 -2.97 1.95 1.86
C PHE A 76 -3.43 1.02 0.74
N ILE A 77 -3.36 -0.30 0.94
CA ILE A 77 -3.87 -1.26 -0.05
C ILE A 77 -5.38 -1.09 -0.28
N LEU A 78 -6.17 -1.00 0.80
CA LEU A 78 -7.62 -0.88 0.69
C LEU A 78 -8.05 0.45 0.07
N GLU A 79 -7.42 1.55 0.47
CA GLU A 79 -7.71 2.88 -0.05
C GLU A 79 -7.26 3.03 -1.51
N GLY A 80 -6.10 2.47 -1.87
CA GLY A 80 -5.66 2.40 -3.26
C GLY A 80 -6.64 1.63 -4.14
N LEU A 81 -7.13 0.48 -3.67
CA LEU A 81 -8.16 -0.30 -4.39
C LEU A 81 -9.49 0.44 -4.51
N ALA A 82 -9.91 1.18 -3.48
CA ALA A 82 -11.12 1.99 -3.54
C ALA A 82 -10.97 3.09 -4.60
N ARG A 83 -9.85 3.84 -4.57
CA ARG A 83 -9.57 4.89 -5.57
C ARG A 83 -9.51 4.36 -7.00
N LEU A 84 -8.92 3.18 -7.21
CA LEU A 84 -8.87 2.56 -8.54
C LEU A 84 -10.27 2.20 -9.09
N LYS A 85 -11.24 1.88 -8.22
CA LYS A 85 -12.61 1.56 -8.65
C LYS A 85 -13.43 2.78 -9.02
N GLU A 86 -13.17 3.93 -8.41
CA GLU A 86 -13.87 5.18 -8.73
C GLU A 86 -13.44 5.78 -10.08
N VAL A 87 -12.27 5.37 -10.60
CA VAL A 87 -11.71 5.82 -11.87
C VAL A 87 -12.06 4.87 -13.04
N ALA A 88 -12.56 3.67 -12.74
CA ALA A 88 -12.91 2.62 -13.70
C ALA A 88 -14.40 2.64 -14.05
#